data_AF-A0AA37GHV6-F1
#
_entry.id   AF-A0AA37GHV6-F1
#
_cell.length_a   1.000
_cell.length_b   1.000
_cell.length_c   1.000
_cell.angle_alpha   90.00
_cell.angle_beta   90.00
_cell.angle_gamma   90.00
#
_symmetry.space_group_name_H-M   'P 1'
#
loop_
_entity.id
_entity.type
_entity.pdbx_description
1 polymer ?
#
loop_
_entity_poly.entity_id
_entity_poly.type
_entity_poly.pdbx_seq_one_letter_code
_entity_poly.pdbx_strand_id
1 'polypeptide(L)'
;MGIRQAFSFGYLFPWQQKAVDHNNEIIHNQLYPSIMRSLESGLKPSKKKTVLNLALMHLSDEADPDMIDTIISNLKTFLVAGHETTASALCFMFKVLQDNPNSLAMVRAEHDEILGPDAEKAADILSNSPQLLNSLRYTHAVIKETLRLYQLASTMRAESQVSI
;
A
#
# COMPACT_ATOMS: atom_id res chain seq x y z
N MET A 1 -13.64 -29.71 -14.17
CA MET A 1 -12.62 -29.43 -15.21
C MET A 1 -12.98 -28.08 -15.82
N GLY A 2 -12.63 -27.01 -15.11
CA GLY A 2 -13.17 -25.67 -15.34
C GLY A 2 -12.17 -24.79 -16.06
N ILE A 3 -12.67 -24.05 -17.05
CA ILE A 3 -11.97 -23.10 -17.91
C ILE A 3 -11.29 -22.04 -17.05
N ARG A 4 -10.05 -22.29 -16.61
CA ARG A 4 -9.18 -21.28 -16.02
C ARG A 4 -8.20 -20.78 -17.08
N GLN A 5 -8.64 -19.70 -17.73
CA GLN A 5 -7.81 -18.59 -18.19
C GLN A 5 -6.74 -18.90 -19.26
N ALA A 6 -7.17 -18.90 -20.52
CA ALA A 6 -6.36 -19.13 -21.71
C ALA A 6 -5.33 -18.04 -22.07
N PHE A 7 -5.04 -17.05 -21.22
CA PHE A 7 -4.09 -15.96 -21.55
C PHE A 7 -3.28 -15.44 -20.34
N SER A 8 -2.74 -16.34 -19.52
CA SER A 8 -1.61 -16.00 -18.64
C SER A 8 -0.33 -16.55 -19.26
N PHE A 9 0.59 -15.67 -19.66
CA PHE A 9 1.91 -16.05 -20.19
C PHE A 9 2.74 -16.88 -19.18
N GLY A 10 2.35 -16.92 -17.91
CA GLY A 10 3.06 -17.62 -16.83
C GLY A 10 3.12 -19.16 -16.96
N TYR A 11 2.21 -19.78 -17.73
CA TYR A 11 2.19 -21.24 -17.91
C TYR A 11 3.10 -21.75 -19.03
N LEU A 12 3.67 -20.85 -19.85
CA LEU A 12 4.49 -21.25 -21.00
C LEU A 12 5.90 -21.71 -20.61
N PHE A 13 6.36 -21.36 -19.42
CA PHE A 13 7.76 -21.51 -19.04
C PHE A 13 7.94 -22.06 -17.61
N PRO A 14 8.47 -23.28 -17.43
CA PRO A 14 8.64 -23.90 -16.11
C PRO A 14 9.48 -23.08 -15.12
N TRP A 15 10.38 -22.21 -15.60
CA TRP A 15 11.18 -21.33 -14.76
C TRP A 15 10.40 -20.14 -14.19
N GLN A 16 9.30 -19.72 -14.83
CA GLN A 16 8.44 -18.67 -14.27
C GLN A 16 7.69 -19.20 -13.05
N GLN A 17 7.15 -20.41 -13.11
CA GLN A 17 6.50 -21.03 -11.95
C GLN A 17 7.49 -21.22 -10.80
N LYS A 18 8.69 -21.76 -11.08
CA LYS A 18 9.75 -21.88 -10.07
C LYS A 18 10.15 -20.54 -9.44
N ALA A 19 10.23 -19.48 -10.24
CA ALA A 19 10.54 -18.14 -9.73
C ALA A 19 9.40 -17.57 -8.86
N VAL A 20 8.14 -17.79 -9.25
CA VAL A 20 6.97 -17.40 -8.46
C VAL A 20 6.94 -18.16 -7.13
N ASP A 21 7.16 -19.47 -7.15
CA ASP A 21 7.18 -20.31 -5.95
C ASP A 21 8.32 -19.88 -5.02
N HIS A 22 9.51 -19.63 -5.57
CA HIS A 22 10.64 -19.11 -4.81
C HIS A 22 10.36 -17.75 -4.16
N ASN A 23 9.77 -16.82 -4.91
CA ASN A 23 9.41 -15.50 -4.38
C ASN A 23 8.31 -15.59 -3.30
N ASN A 24 7.34 -16.50 -3.48
CA ASN A 24 6.31 -16.77 -2.48
C ASN A 24 6.93 -17.32 -1.20
N GLU A 25 7.86 -18.26 -1.32
CA GLU A 25 8.59 -18.85 -0.20
C GLU A 25 9.40 -17.79 0.55
N ILE A 26 10.13 -16.92 -0.15
CA ILE A 26 10.87 -15.81 0.47
C ILE A 26 9.94 -14.91 1.29
N ILE A 27 8.82 -14.46 0.70
CA ILE A 27 7.88 -13.56 1.38
C ILE A 27 7.26 -14.26 2.59
N HIS A 28 6.86 -15.52 2.43
CA HIS A 28 6.31 -16.33 3.50
C HIS A 28 7.31 -16.43 4.66
N ASN A 29 8.55 -16.80 4.38
CA ASN A 29 9.61 -16.97 5.38
C ASN A 29 9.96 -15.67 6.12
N GLN A 30 9.73 -14.51 5.51
CA GLN A 30 9.91 -13.20 6.17
C GLN A 30 8.72 -12.81 7.04
N LEU A 31 7.49 -13.06 6.59
CA LEU A 31 6.27 -12.65 7.28
C LEU A 31 5.89 -13.60 8.42
N TYR A 32 6.04 -14.90 8.21
CA TYR A 32 5.60 -15.94 9.15
C TYR A 32 6.20 -15.77 10.56
N PRO A 33 7.53 -15.56 10.75
CA PRO A 33 8.09 -15.35 12.09
C PRO A 33 7.58 -14.08 12.77
N SER A 34 7.22 -13.06 11.99
CA SER A 34 6.69 -11.79 12.53
C SER A 34 5.24 -11.95 12.99
N ILE A 35 4.45 -12.75 12.28
CA ILE A 35 3.08 -13.10 12.66
C ILE A 35 3.10 -13.98 13.91
N MET A 36 3.93 -15.03 13.93
CA MET A 36 4.01 -15.95 15.07
C MET A 36 4.44 -15.23 16.35
N ARG A 37 5.48 -14.38 16.28
CA ARG A 37 5.88 -13.53 17.41
C ARG A 37 4.75 -12.63 17.91
N SER A 38 3.93 -12.11 16.99
CA SER A 38 2.80 -11.25 17.35
C SER A 38 1.68 -12.05 18.04
N LEU A 39 1.45 -13.30 17.60
CA LEU A 39 0.49 -14.22 18.22
C LEU A 39 0.96 -14.67 19.62
N GLU A 40 2.23 -15.06 19.76
CA GLU A 40 2.84 -15.52 21.02
C GLU A 40 2.94 -14.43 22.07
N SER A 41 3.15 -13.17 21.67
CA SER A 41 3.21 -12.04 22.60
C SER A 41 1.90 -11.75 23.34
N GLY A 42 0.85 -12.51 23.01
CA GLY A 42 -0.53 -12.26 23.34
C GLY A 42 -1.02 -11.03 22.56
N LEU A 43 -2.30 -10.98 22.26
CA LEU A 43 -2.98 -9.81 21.70
C LEU A 43 -2.99 -8.63 22.69
N LYS A 44 -1.86 -8.29 23.31
CA LYS A 44 -1.72 -7.08 24.10
C LYS A 44 -2.03 -5.94 23.14
N PRO A 45 -3.02 -5.10 23.46
CA PRO A 45 -3.38 -3.98 22.61
C PRO A 45 -2.16 -3.07 22.49
N SER A 46 -1.41 -3.25 21.40
CA SER A 46 -0.36 -2.32 21.03
C SER A 46 -1.05 -0.99 20.76
N LYS A 47 -0.49 0.09 21.31
CA LYS A 47 -0.97 1.46 21.02
C LYS A 47 -1.02 1.71 19.50
N LYS A 48 -0.22 0.99 18.71
CA LYS A 48 -0.20 1.04 17.24
C LYS A 48 -1.13 -0.03 16.65
N LYS A 49 -2.21 0.43 15.99
CA LYS A 49 -3.14 -0.40 15.22
C LYS A 49 -2.57 -0.67 13.84
N THR A 50 -1.83 -1.77 13.68
CA THR A 50 -1.37 -2.24 12.36
C THR A 50 -2.43 -3.13 11.71
N VAL A 51 -2.38 -3.29 10.38
CA VAL A 51 -3.26 -4.23 9.64
C VAL A 51 -3.10 -5.66 10.19
N LEU A 52 -1.87 -6.07 10.53
CA LEU A 52 -1.61 -7.34 11.17
C LEU A 52 -2.31 -7.44 12.53
N ASN A 53 -2.17 -6.44 13.42
CA ASN A 53 -2.82 -6.48 14.73
C ASN A 53 -4.36 -6.51 14.59
N LEU A 54 -4.91 -5.79 13.61
CA LEU A 54 -6.35 -5.84 13.32
C LEU A 54 -6.79 -7.22 12.84
N ALA A 55 -6.01 -7.87 11.96
CA ALA A 55 -6.29 -9.23 11.51
C ALA A 55 -6.19 -10.24 12.67
N LEU A 56 -5.18 -10.11 13.53
CA LEU A 56 -4.96 -11.00 14.66
C LEU A 56 -6.00 -10.84 15.78
N MET A 57 -6.51 -9.62 16.02
CA MET A 57 -7.53 -9.37 17.07
C MET A 57 -8.86 -10.10 16.82
N HIS A 58 -9.12 -10.54 15.59
CA HIS A 58 -10.36 -11.25 15.22
C HIS A 58 -10.15 -12.76 15.11
N LEU A 59 -8.96 -13.26 15.42
CA LEU A 59 -8.71 -14.71 15.49
C LEU A 59 -9.17 -15.23 16.85
N SER A 60 -9.86 -16.37 16.83
CA SER A 60 -10.09 -17.19 18.02
C SER A 60 -8.77 -17.67 18.63
N ASP A 61 -8.80 -18.11 19.89
CA ASP A 61 -7.63 -18.63 20.63
C ASP A 61 -6.91 -19.80 19.92
N GLU A 62 -7.56 -20.43 18.94
CA GLU A 62 -6.97 -21.42 18.04
C GLU A 62 -6.82 -20.84 16.63
N ALA A 63 -5.57 -20.55 16.22
CA ALA A 63 -5.26 -20.12 14.87
C ALA A 63 -4.99 -21.34 13.97
N ASP A 64 -5.92 -21.61 13.05
CA ASP A 64 -5.77 -22.62 12.00
C ASP A 64 -4.64 -22.23 11.02
N PRO A 65 -3.73 -23.15 10.64
CA PRO A 65 -2.72 -22.92 9.60
C PRO A 65 -3.24 -22.24 8.32
N ASP A 66 -4.41 -22.64 7.82
CA ASP A 66 -5.00 -22.06 6.60
C ASP A 66 -5.35 -20.56 6.78
N MET A 67 -5.68 -20.17 8.01
CA MET A 67 -6.00 -18.79 8.36
C MET A 67 -4.73 -17.93 8.40
N ILE A 68 -3.62 -18.48 8.90
CA ILE A 68 -2.30 -17.82 8.89
C ILE A 68 -1.85 -17.58 7.45
N ASP A 69 -1.99 -18.56 6.57
CA ASP A 69 -1.65 -18.44 5.14
C ASP A 69 -2.50 -17.38 4.43
N THR A 70 -3.77 -17.27 4.80
CA THR A 70 -4.66 -16.22 4.32
C THR A 70 -4.20 -14.83 4.76
N ILE A 71 -3.79 -14.67 6.02
CA ILE A 71 -3.24 -13.42 6.54
C ILE A 71 -1.97 -13.04 5.79
N ILE A 72 -1.05 -14.00 5.59
CA ILE A 72 0.19 -13.78 4.82
C ILE A 72 -0.12 -13.34 3.39
N SER A 73 -1.07 -13.99 2.74
CA SER A 73 -1.48 -13.67 1.37
C SER A 73 -2.07 -12.26 1.25
N ASN A 74 -2.89 -11.85 2.22
CA ASN A 74 -3.46 -10.50 2.27
C ASN A 74 -2.39 -9.44 2.55
N LEU A 75 -1.47 -9.69 3.49
CA LEU A 75 -0.36 -8.79 3.79
C LEU A 75 0.55 -8.61 2.58
N LYS A 76 0.88 -9.70 1.88
CA LYS A 76 1.63 -9.65 0.61
C LYS A 76 0.94 -8.75 -0.41
N THR A 77 -0.38 -8.88 -0.55
CA THR A 77 -1.17 -8.06 -1.47
C THR A 77 -1.08 -6.58 -1.09
N PHE A 78 -1.26 -6.23 0.19
CA PHE A 78 -1.16 -4.83 0.65
C PHE A 78 0.24 -4.24 0.44
N LEU A 79 1.29 -5.01 0.67
CA LEU A 79 2.67 -4.55 0.46
C LEU A 79 2.93 -4.22 -1.00
N VAL A 80 2.62 -5.13 -1.92
CA VAL A 80 2.86 -4.92 -3.36
C VAL A 80 1.99 -3.80 -3.89
N ALA A 81 0.68 -3.85 -3.61
CA ALA A 81 -0.28 -2.87 -4.10
C ALA A 81 0.02 -1.45 -3.56
N GLY A 82 0.39 -1.32 -2.29
CA GLY A 82 0.68 -0.03 -1.67
C GLY A 82 2.05 0.54 -2.03
N HIS A 83 3.06 -0.32 -2.20
CA HIS A 83 4.44 0.13 -2.44
C HIS A 83 4.62 0.70 -3.86
N GLU A 84 4.31 -0.10 -4.89
CA GLU A 84 4.60 0.31 -6.28
C GLU A 84 3.74 1.50 -6.72
N THR A 85 2.47 1.52 -6.33
CA THR A 85 1.55 2.60 -6.70
C THR A 85 1.92 3.91 -6.01
N THR A 86 2.14 3.89 -4.69
CA THR A 86 2.48 5.13 -3.95
C THR A 86 3.83 5.68 -4.38
N ALA A 87 4.84 4.82 -4.57
CA ALA A 87 6.16 5.25 -5.05
C ALA A 87 6.06 5.92 -6.43
N SER A 88 5.33 5.29 -7.37
CA SER A 88 5.13 5.85 -8.70
C SER A 88 4.38 7.19 -8.65
N ALA A 89 3.37 7.32 -7.79
CA ALA A 89 2.61 8.56 -7.63
C ALA A 89 3.50 9.71 -7.16
N LEU A 90 4.37 9.46 -6.19
CA LEU A 90 5.32 10.44 -5.68
C LEU A 90 6.32 10.87 -6.75
N CYS A 91 6.85 9.92 -7.54
CA CYS A 91 7.76 10.23 -8.64
C CYS A 91 7.10 11.19 -9.67
N PHE A 92 5.87 10.89 -10.10
CA PHE A 92 5.15 11.78 -11.02
C PHE A 92 4.79 13.12 -10.41
N MET A 93 4.41 13.14 -9.12
CA MET A 93 4.11 14.38 -8.41
C MET A 93 5.33 15.31 -8.38
N PHE A 94 6.51 14.78 -8.04
CA PHE A 94 7.74 15.57 -8.07
C PHE A 94 8.09 16.06 -9.47
N LYS A 95 7.89 15.22 -10.50
CA LYS A 95 8.09 15.63 -11.89
C LYS A 95 7.19 16.81 -12.28
N VAL A 96 5.89 16.74 -11.97
CA VAL A 96 4.92 17.79 -12.28
C VAL A 96 5.25 19.08 -11.53
N LEU A 97 5.61 18.99 -10.25
CA LEU A 97 5.99 20.15 -9.45
C LEU A 97 7.29 20.79 -9.94
N GLN A 98 8.27 20.01 -10.37
CA GLN A 98 9.51 20.51 -10.97
C GLN A 98 9.24 21.29 -12.25
N ASP A 99 8.33 20.80 -13.11
CA ASP A 99 7.97 21.48 -14.36
C ASP A 99 7.10 22.73 -14.14
N ASN A 100 6.47 22.86 -12.96
CA ASN A 100 5.53 23.94 -12.62
C ASN A 100 6.00 24.71 -11.37
N PRO A 101 7.01 25.60 -11.49
CA PRO A 101 7.62 26.26 -10.33
C PRO A 101 6.64 27.12 -9.53
N ASN A 102 5.63 27.71 -10.17
CA ASN A 102 4.58 28.46 -9.48
C ASN A 102 3.76 27.56 -8.54
N SER A 103 3.41 26.36 -9.00
CA SER A 103 2.70 25.37 -8.18
C SER A 103 3.57 24.87 -7.04
N LEU A 104 4.87 24.64 -7.28
CA LEU A 104 5.80 24.28 -6.21
C LEU A 104 5.93 25.37 -5.15
N ALA A 105 6.00 26.64 -5.56
CA ALA A 105 6.05 27.77 -4.63
C ALA A 105 4.79 27.82 -3.74
N MET A 106 3.60 27.58 -4.32
CA MET A 106 2.36 27.54 -3.54
C MET A 106 2.30 26.36 -2.56
N VAL A 107 2.76 25.16 -2.95
CA VAL A 107 2.87 24.01 -2.01
C VAL A 107 3.79 24.35 -0.84
N ARG A 108 4.95 24.95 -1.11
CA ARG A 108 5.90 25.34 -0.06
C ARG A 108 5.31 26.40 0.86
N ALA A 109 4.66 27.42 0.32
CA ALA A 109 3.98 28.44 1.12
C ALA A 109 2.89 27.83 2.02
N GLU A 110 2.07 26.91 1.51
CA GLU A 110 1.07 26.18 2.31
C GLU A 110 1.73 25.35 3.43
N HIS A 111 2.84 24.68 3.12
CA HIS A 111 3.59 23.89 4.11
C HIS A 111 4.21 24.78 5.19
N ASP A 112 4.80 25.92 4.81
CA ASP A 112 5.40 26.86 5.76
C ASP A 112 4.34 27.49 6.67
N GLU A 113 3.13 27.75 6.16
CA GLU A 113 2.01 28.28 6.93
C GLU A 113 1.47 27.26 7.95
N ILE A 114 1.32 25.99 7.56
CA ILE A 114 0.63 24.96 8.36
C ILE A 114 1.60 24.15 9.24
N LEU A 115 2.77 23.81 8.70
CA LEU A 115 3.79 22.98 9.35
C LEU A 115 4.95 23.81 9.90
N GLY A 116 5.00 25.10 9.58
CA GLY A 116 6.11 25.98 9.93
C GLY A 116 7.27 25.92 8.92
N PRO A 117 8.17 26.92 8.94
CA PRO A 117 9.25 27.07 7.97
C PRO A 117 10.40 26.06 8.13
N ASP A 118 10.39 25.27 9.21
CA ASP A 118 11.45 24.32 9.53
C ASP A 118 11.03 22.91 9.13
N ALA A 119 11.56 22.45 7.98
CA ALA A 119 11.23 21.15 7.42
C ALA A 119 11.62 19.97 8.33
N GLU A 120 12.64 20.11 9.18
CA GLU A 120 13.07 19.03 10.09
C GLU A 120 12.03 18.77 11.18
N LYS A 121 11.27 19.81 11.58
CA LYS A 121 10.21 19.71 12.60
C LYS A 121 8.88 19.24 12.05
N ALA A 122 8.69 19.25 10.73
CA ALA A 122 7.41 18.90 10.12
C ALA A 122 6.93 17.49 10.53
N ALA A 123 7.86 16.52 10.64
CA ALA A 123 7.53 15.16 11.06
C ALA A 123 7.03 15.09 12.52
N ASP A 124 7.65 15.84 13.42
CA ASP A 124 7.26 15.91 14.83
C ASP A 124 5.92 16.62 15.00
N ILE A 125 5.71 17.71 14.26
CA ILE A 125 4.44 18.46 14.25
C ILE A 125 3.30 17.56 13.77
N LEU A 126 3.49 16.83 12.68
CA LEU A 126 2.48 15.87 12.18
C LEU A 126 2.25 14.71 13.13
N SER A 127 3.29 14.24 13.83
CA SER A 127 3.16 13.18 14.84
C SER A 127 2.34 13.63 16.06
N ASN A 128 2.50 14.89 16.46
CA ASN A 128 1.75 15.49 17.57
C ASN A 128 0.34 15.97 17.15
N SER A 129 0.16 16.34 15.88
CA SER A 129 -1.08 16.92 15.35
C SER A 129 -1.39 16.40 13.94
N PRO A 130 -1.78 15.12 13.78
CA PRO A 130 -2.04 14.50 12.48
C PRO A 130 -3.23 15.11 11.72
N GLN A 131 -4.08 15.88 12.41
CA GLN A 131 -5.25 16.54 11.87
C GLN A 131 -4.87 17.67 10.91
N LEU A 132 -3.65 18.21 11.04
CA LEU A 132 -3.10 19.25 10.16
C LEU A 132 -3.00 18.78 8.70
N LEU A 133 -2.89 17.48 8.45
CA LEU A 133 -2.94 16.93 7.09
C LEU A 133 -4.23 17.31 6.36
N ASN A 134 -5.35 17.44 7.07
CA ASN A 134 -6.63 17.84 6.47
C ASN A 134 -6.62 19.31 6.02
N SER A 135 -5.73 20.14 6.57
CA SER A 135 -5.60 21.56 6.22
C SER A 135 -4.75 21.79 4.97
N LEU A 136 -3.98 20.80 4.50
CA LEU A 136 -3.12 20.86 3.31
C LEU A 136 -3.93 20.76 2.01
N ARG A 137 -4.80 21.74 1.77
CA ARG A 137 -5.80 21.71 0.70
C ARG A 137 -5.16 21.76 -0.70
N TYR A 138 -4.14 22.59 -0.87
CA TYR A 138 -3.44 22.74 -2.14
C TYR A 138 -2.58 21.52 -2.44
N THR A 139 -1.87 20.98 -1.46
CA THR A 139 -1.15 19.70 -1.60
C THR A 139 -2.09 18.55 -1.96
N HIS A 140 -3.29 18.48 -1.37
CA HIS A 140 -4.31 17.52 -1.82
C HIS A 140 -4.75 17.74 -3.26
N ALA A 141 -4.86 18.99 -3.72
CA ALA A 141 -5.20 19.28 -5.11
C ALA A 141 -4.08 18.83 -6.06
N VAL A 142 -2.81 19.05 -5.70
CA VAL A 142 -1.65 18.61 -6.48
C VAL A 142 -1.59 17.08 -6.59
N ILE A 143 -1.83 16.35 -5.50
CA ILE A 143 -1.88 14.89 -5.51
C ILE A 143 -2.99 14.40 -6.46
N LYS A 144 -4.20 14.95 -6.33
CA LYS A 144 -5.34 14.59 -7.19
C LYS A 144 -5.07 14.90 -8.66
N GLU A 145 -4.47 16.04 -8.96
CA GLU A 145 -4.15 16.43 -10.33
C GLU A 145 -3.04 15.56 -10.93
N THR A 146 -2.05 15.18 -10.12
CA THR A 146 -1.03 14.22 -10.52
C THR A 146 -1.66 12.88 -10.90
N LEU A 147 -2.58 12.36 -10.09
CA LEU A 147 -3.30 11.12 -10.38
C LEU A 147 -4.26 11.22 -11.57
N ARG A 148 -4.77 12.43 -11.86
CA ARG A 148 -5.57 12.70 -13.06
C ARG A 148 -4.72 12.62 -14.33
N LEU A 149 -3.49 13.15 -14.29
CA LEU A 149 -2.54 13.15 -15.41
C LEU A 149 -1.85 11.79 -15.59
N TYR A 150 -1.49 11.13 -14.49
CA TYR A 150 -0.76 9.87 -14.44
C TYR A 150 -1.56 8.82 -13.69
N GLN A 151 -2.45 8.13 -14.41
CA GLN A 151 -3.27 7.07 -13.84
C GLN A 151 -2.47 5.78 -13.63
N LEU A 152 -2.16 5.47 -12.37
CA LEU A 152 -1.37 4.28 -11.99
C LEU A 152 -2.17 2.97 -12.01
N ALA A 153 -3.50 3.06 -12.03
CA ALA A 153 -4.41 1.93 -12.15
C ALA A 153 -5.43 2.21 -13.26
N SER A 154 -5.03 1.97 -14.51
CA SER A 154 -5.76 2.48 -15.68
C SER A 154 -6.83 1.54 -16.25
N THR A 155 -6.94 0.28 -15.79
CA THR A 155 -7.89 -0.66 -16.39
C THR A 155 -8.71 -1.42 -15.35
N MET A 156 -9.98 -1.04 -15.20
CA MET A 156 -11.00 -1.91 -14.62
C MET A 156 -11.58 -2.76 -15.73
N ARG A 157 -11.46 -4.08 -15.63
CA ARG A 157 -12.10 -5.01 -16.56
C ARG A 157 -13.43 -5.43 -15.95
N ALA A 158 -14.53 -5.02 -16.55
CA ALA A 158 -15.85 -5.54 -16.22
C ALA A 158 -16.09 -6.83 -17.01
N GLU A 159 -16.70 -7.82 -16.36
CA GLU A 159 -17.18 -9.01 -17.04
C GLU A 159 -18.34 -8.63 -17.96
N SER A 160 -18.30 -9.05 -19.22
CA SER A 160 -19.46 -8.91 -20.11
C SER A 160 -20.54 -9.87 -19.64
N GLN A 161 -21.69 -9.33 -19.21
CA GLN A 161 -22.91 -10.11 -18.95
C GLN A 161 -23.36 -10.72 -20.29
N VAL A 162 -22.86 -11.90 -20.63
CA VAL A 162 -23.40 -12.70 -21.73
C VAL A 162 -24.70 -13.30 -21.20
N SER A 163 -25.83 -12.65 -21.50
CA SER A 163 -27.15 -13.24 -21.30
C SER A 163 -27.26 -14.47 -22.20
N ILE A 164 -27.35 -15.65 -21.58
CA ILE A 164 -27.72 -16.91 -22.23
C ILE A 164 -29.24 -17.02 -22.19
#